data_AF-G2WJ98-F1
#
_entry.id   AF-G2WJ98-F1
#
_cell.length_a   1.000
_cell.length_b   1.000
_cell.length_c   1.000
_cell.angle_alpha   90.00
_cell.angle_beta   90.00
_cell.angle_gamma   90.00
#
_symmetry.space_group_name_H-M   'P 1'
#
loop_
_entity.id
_entity.type
_entity.pdbx_description
1 polymer ?
#
loop_
_entity_poly.entity_id
_entity_poly.type
_entity_poly.pdbx_seq_one_letter_code
_entity_poly.pdbx_strand_id
1 'polypeptide(L)'
;MSGFSLSEYLTKFQTTDRESYPRLQDPSRELNVIIDQLAVSPEQIDASPDSLEALIDLCHDFPHLTPKLQTQLSYLISSSLSNLSKDIKANLSSNVNFTEIGGLIPQWKRHLEEYGYLIQVLLTFLQDELHKVSSQSTNLNRSAKNSKNDSANVELFKRDCNQMENLLESITKLLEINLSKIFQTTPEKDLFIGLFTRPLFVLLEIEPVTKVSSLKMFIQRILAMCVKNHGQSSSIQSSLMTNLTYFLHLSVFNAELLKLLNDEYNYPQLTEDILKEISTRVFNAKDTTGPKAISNFLIKLSELSPGIMLRQMNLVITLLNNSSITLRCSVVEACGNIVAELAQDPQTMEHYKQQIAVLIE
;
A
#
# COMPACT_ATOMS: atom_id res chain seq x y z
N MET A 1 -3.92 -4.65 35.01
CA MET A 1 -3.52 -5.34 33.78
C MET A 1 -3.84 -4.39 32.64
N SER A 2 -2.84 -3.69 32.13
CA SER A 2 -3.01 -2.77 31.00
C SER A 2 -3.37 -3.61 29.78
N GLY A 3 -4.61 -3.49 29.30
CA GLY A 3 -5.00 -4.13 28.05
C GLY A 3 -4.17 -3.60 26.88
N PHE A 4 -4.01 -4.42 25.84
CA PHE A 4 -3.34 -4.00 24.61
C PHE A 4 -3.99 -2.71 24.06
N SER A 5 -3.17 -1.70 23.79
CA SER A 5 -3.62 -0.41 23.26
C SER A 5 -2.83 -0.10 21.98
N LEU A 6 -3.47 -0.29 20.82
CA LEU A 6 -2.82 -0.13 19.54
C LEU A 6 -2.08 1.21 19.39
N SER A 7 -2.71 2.31 19.82
CA SER A 7 -2.11 3.64 19.74
C SER A 7 -0.84 3.78 20.59
N GLU A 8 -0.82 3.16 21.77
CA GLU A 8 0.33 3.24 22.68
C GLU A 8 1.50 2.41 22.15
N TYR A 9 1.24 1.17 21.72
CA TYR A 9 2.26 0.30 21.14
C TYR A 9 2.81 0.86 19.83
N LEU A 10 1.95 1.43 18.97
CA LEU A 10 2.37 2.08 17.74
C LEU A 10 3.23 3.32 18.01
N THR A 11 2.81 4.17 18.95
CA THR A 11 3.56 5.38 19.32
C THR A 11 4.93 4.98 19.87
N LYS A 12 4.98 4.02 20.80
CA LYS A 12 6.22 3.51 21.37
C LYS A 12 7.16 2.96 20.29
N PHE A 13 6.64 2.17 19.36
CA PHE A 13 7.43 1.62 18.25
C PHE A 13 7.98 2.72 17.31
N GLN A 14 7.21 3.78 17.07
CA GLN A 14 7.63 4.90 16.22
C GLN A 14 8.67 5.81 16.88
N THR A 15 8.63 5.96 18.21
CA THR A 15 9.54 6.85 18.96
C THR A 15 10.80 6.16 19.47
N THR A 16 10.77 4.84 19.62
CA THR A 16 11.91 4.08 20.15
C THR A 16 12.97 3.89 19.06
N ASP A 17 14.24 3.96 19.43
CA ASP A 17 15.32 3.59 18.52
C ASP A 17 15.24 2.10 18.21
N ARG A 18 15.01 1.75 16.94
CA ARG A 18 14.75 0.37 16.51
C ARG A 18 15.96 -0.55 16.72
N GLU A 19 17.16 0.02 16.78
CA GLU A 19 18.40 -0.72 17.06
C GLU A 19 18.57 -1.04 18.56
N SER A 20 17.74 -0.46 19.43
CA SER A 20 17.82 -0.62 20.90
C SER A 20 17.02 -1.81 21.45
N TYR A 21 16.26 -2.52 20.61
CA TYR A 21 15.49 -3.68 21.04
C TYR A 21 16.39 -4.82 21.53
N PRO A 22 16.03 -5.49 22.66
CA PRO A 22 16.86 -6.53 23.24
C PRO A 22 16.90 -7.76 22.35
N ARG A 23 18.09 -8.38 22.25
CA ARG A 23 18.26 -9.63 21.52
C ARG A 23 17.75 -10.80 22.34
N LEU A 24 16.97 -11.67 21.71
CA LEU A 24 16.45 -12.87 22.35
C LEU A 24 17.56 -13.93 22.50
N GLN A 25 17.55 -14.65 23.63
CA GLN A 25 18.56 -15.67 23.91
C GLN A 25 18.31 -16.95 23.08
N ASP A 26 17.05 -17.38 22.94
CA ASP A 26 16.66 -18.60 22.21
C ASP A 26 15.41 -18.37 21.32
N PRO A 27 15.50 -17.52 20.28
CA PRO A 27 14.34 -17.17 19.44
C PRO A 27 13.73 -18.37 18.70
N SER A 28 14.52 -19.42 18.44
CA SER A 28 14.01 -20.65 17.80
C SER A 28 13.08 -21.43 18.72
N ARG A 29 13.37 -21.47 20.02
CA ARG A 29 12.55 -22.19 20.98
C ARG A 29 11.23 -21.46 21.21
N GLU A 30 11.29 -20.15 21.41
CA GLU A 30 10.11 -19.30 21.59
C GLU A 30 9.20 -19.36 20.35
N LEU A 31 9.78 -19.24 19.15
CA LEU A 31 9.00 -19.35 17.92
C LEU A 31 8.30 -20.70 17.78
N ASN A 32 8.96 -21.82 18.10
CA ASN A 32 8.33 -23.14 18.01
C ASN A 32 7.17 -23.30 19.00
N VAL A 33 7.32 -22.79 20.24
CA VAL A 33 6.24 -22.81 21.24
C VAL A 33 5.02 -22.04 20.72
N ILE A 34 5.25 -20.87 20.13
CA ILE A 34 4.17 -20.04 19.58
C ILE A 34 3.56 -20.67 18.32
N ILE A 35 4.36 -21.30 17.46
CA ILE A 35 3.86 -22.07 16.31
C ILE A 35 2.89 -23.16 16.78
N ASP A 36 3.28 -23.94 17.80
CA ASP A 36 2.44 -25.02 18.33
C ASP A 36 1.14 -24.48 18.94
N GLN A 37 1.17 -23.29 19.56
CA GLN A 37 -0.01 -22.62 20.11
C GLN A 37 -0.95 -22.11 18.99
N LEU A 38 -0.43 -21.34 18.04
CA LEU A 38 -1.23 -20.72 16.97
C LEU A 38 -1.68 -21.74 15.92
N ALA A 39 -1.05 -22.91 15.84
CA ALA A 39 -1.50 -24.02 15.01
C ALA A 39 -2.89 -24.55 15.42
N VAL A 40 -3.28 -24.39 16.70
CA VAL A 40 -4.61 -24.80 17.20
C VAL A 40 -5.68 -23.80 16.77
N SER A 41 -5.44 -22.50 16.99
CA SER A 41 -6.31 -21.41 16.53
C SER A 41 -5.53 -20.09 16.58
N PRO A 42 -5.72 -19.18 15.60
CA PRO A 42 -5.16 -17.83 15.65
C PRO A 42 -5.59 -17.03 16.90
N GLU A 43 -6.72 -17.37 17.50
CA GLU A 43 -7.22 -16.69 18.71
C GLU A 43 -6.41 -17.06 19.97
N GLN A 44 -5.54 -18.08 19.91
CA GLN A 44 -4.67 -18.46 21.04
C GLN A 44 -3.54 -17.45 21.29
N ILE A 45 -3.44 -16.37 20.50
CA ILE A 45 -2.51 -15.27 20.77
C ILE A 45 -2.76 -14.64 22.17
N ASP A 46 -4.02 -14.65 22.62
CA ASP A 46 -4.47 -14.14 23.92
C ASP A 46 -4.62 -15.24 24.99
N ALA A 47 -4.21 -16.48 24.70
CA ALA A 47 -4.37 -17.61 25.62
C ALA A 47 -3.53 -17.45 26.90
N SER A 48 -2.39 -16.78 26.80
CA SER A 48 -1.54 -16.41 27.93
C SER A 48 -1.00 -14.99 27.76
N PRO A 49 -0.81 -14.21 28.83
CA PRO A 49 -0.24 -12.87 28.74
C PRO A 49 1.16 -12.90 28.10
N ASP A 50 1.90 -13.99 28.31
CA ASP A 50 3.25 -14.17 27.82
C ASP A 50 3.29 -14.47 26.31
N SER A 51 2.22 -15.03 25.72
CA SER A 51 2.18 -15.42 24.30
C SER A 51 2.27 -14.20 23.37
N LEU A 52 1.47 -13.16 23.63
CA LEU A 52 1.50 -11.92 22.85
C LEU A 52 2.82 -11.18 23.06
N GLU A 53 3.29 -11.07 24.31
CA GLU A 53 4.56 -10.41 24.62
C GLU A 53 5.75 -11.09 23.92
N ALA A 54 5.84 -12.42 23.98
CA ALA A 54 6.88 -13.17 23.30
C ALA A 54 6.84 -13.00 21.77
N LEU A 55 5.64 -12.94 21.16
CA LEU A 55 5.51 -12.70 19.73
C LEU A 55 5.92 -11.25 19.36
N ILE A 56 5.57 -10.27 20.19
CA ILE A 56 6.01 -8.87 20.02
C ILE A 56 7.54 -8.78 20.11
N ASP A 57 8.15 -9.43 21.10
CA ASP A 57 9.60 -9.44 21.29
C ASP A 57 10.30 -10.11 20.10
N LEU A 58 9.78 -11.22 19.58
CA LEU A 58 10.27 -11.86 18.35
C LEU A 58 10.17 -10.93 17.13
N CYS A 59 9.08 -10.16 17.01
CA CYS A 59 8.92 -9.16 15.97
C CYS A 59 9.89 -7.97 16.14
N HIS A 60 10.16 -7.53 17.36
CA HIS A 60 11.12 -6.46 17.65
C HIS A 60 12.57 -6.89 17.40
N ASP A 61 12.90 -8.16 17.66
CA ASP A 61 14.21 -8.76 17.38
C ASP A 61 14.39 -9.20 15.91
N PHE A 62 13.38 -8.97 15.05
CA PHE A 62 13.37 -9.41 13.65
C PHE A 62 14.66 -9.12 12.86
N PRO A 63 15.30 -7.93 12.96
CA PRO A 63 16.54 -7.64 12.25
C PRO A 63 17.73 -8.55 12.64
N HIS A 64 17.74 -9.08 13.86
CA HIS A 64 18.82 -9.94 14.36
C HIS A 64 18.55 -11.43 14.14
N LEU A 65 17.31 -11.80 13.82
CA LEU A 65 16.93 -13.19 13.56
C LEU A 65 17.66 -13.75 12.33
N THR A 66 17.90 -15.06 12.34
CA THR A 66 18.42 -15.73 11.15
C THR A 66 17.42 -15.65 9.99
N PRO A 67 17.89 -15.65 8.73
CA PRO A 67 17.02 -15.62 7.54
C PRO A 67 15.87 -16.62 7.54
N LYS A 68 16.10 -17.81 8.11
CA LYS A 68 15.09 -18.87 8.22
C LYS A 68 14.01 -18.50 9.22
N LEU A 69 14.40 -17.98 10.39
CA LEU A 69 13.47 -17.55 11.44
C LEU A 69 12.65 -16.34 10.99
N GLN A 70 13.25 -15.37 10.28
CA GLN A 70 12.52 -14.25 9.68
C GLN A 70 11.39 -14.72 8.76
N THR A 71 11.70 -15.69 7.89
CA THR A 71 10.73 -16.25 6.94
C THR A 71 9.62 -17.01 7.68
N GLN A 72 9.98 -17.81 8.68
CA GLN A 72 9.03 -18.57 9.49
C GLN A 72 8.10 -17.66 10.29
N LEU A 73 8.63 -16.60 10.93
CA LEU A 73 7.85 -15.64 11.70
C LEU A 73 6.89 -14.85 10.80
N SER A 74 7.37 -14.36 9.65
CA SER A 74 6.53 -13.66 8.66
C SER A 74 5.41 -14.57 8.14
N TYR A 75 5.72 -15.84 7.87
CA TYR A 75 4.74 -16.83 7.43
C TYR A 75 3.71 -17.16 8.53
N LEU A 76 4.16 -17.33 9.78
CA LEU A 76 3.28 -17.61 10.92
C LEU A 76 2.26 -16.49 11.12
N ILE A 77 2.71 -15.23 11.12
CA ILE A 77 1.85 -14.06 11.32
C ILE A 77 0.89 -13.89 10.13
N SER A 78 1.38 -13.98 8.90
CA SER A 78 0.53 -13.86 7.70
C SER A 78 -0.52 -14.97 7.58
N SER A 79 -0.16 -16.22 7.89
CA SER A 79 -1.08 -17.36 7.87
C SER A 79 -2.12 -17.27 9.00
N SER A 80 -1.70 -16.90 10.21
CA SER A 80 -2.61 -16.72 11.35
C SER A 80 -3.63 -15.61 11.08
N LEU A 81 -3.19 -14.45 10.59
CA LEU A 81 -4.10 -13.37 10.22
C LEU A 81 -5.02 -13.76 9.06
N SER A 82 -4.51 -14.48 8.06
CA SER A 82 -5.32 -14.95 6.93
C SER A 82 -6.43 -15.89 7.40
N ASN A 83 -6.14 -16.79 8.33
CA ASN A 83 -7.11 -17.72 8.89
C ASN A 83 -8.15 -16.98 9.75
N LEU A 84 -7.68 -16.13 10.67
CA LEU A 84 -8.56 -15.27 11.47
C LEU A 84 -9.49 -14.43 10.59
N SER A 85 -8.96 -13.84 9.52
CA SER A 85 -9.73 -13.00 8.60
C SER A 85 -10.82 -13.79 7.87
N LYS A 86 -10.51 -15.03 7.46
CA LYS A 86 -11.49 -15.93 6.84
C LYS A 86 -12.59 -16.31 7.82
N ASP A 87 -12.23 -16.63 9.07
CA ASP A 87 -13.18 -17.03 10.11
C ASP A 87 -14.12 -15.86 10.46
N ILE A 88 -13.56 -14.66 10.66
CA ILE A 88 -14.35 -13.45 10.90
C ILE A 88 -15.29 -13.17 9.73
N LYS A 89 -14.81 -13.25 8.48
CA LYS A 89 -15.61 -13.04 7.28
C LYS A 89 -16.74 -14.07 7.16
N ALA A 90 -16.46 -15.34 7.44
CA ALA A 90 -17.45 -16.42 7.41
C ALA A 90 -18.54 -16.17 8.46
N ASN A 91 -18.16 -15.85 9.69
CA ASN A 91 -19.11 -15.55 10.77
C ASN A 91 -19.94 -14.29 10.49
N LEU A 92 -19.35 -13.21 9.96
CA LEU A 92 -20.07 -11.97 9.62
C LEU A 92 -20.99 -12.08 8.40
N SER A 93 -20.76 -13.07 7.53
CA SER A 93 -21.60 -13.33 6.34
C SER A 93 -22.67 -14.40 6.60
N SER A 94 -22.45 -15.28 7.57
CA SER A 94 -23.46 -16.22 8.04
C SER A 94 -24.60 -15.47 8.76
N ASN A 95 -25.85 -15.85 8.50
CA ASN A 95 -27.04 -15.34 9.21
C ASN A 95 -27.14 -15.92 10.64
N VAL A 96 -26.03 -16.00 11.36
CA VAL A 96 -25.99 -16.43 12.77
C VAL A 96 -26.61 -15.33 13.63
N ASN A 97 -27.22 -15.71 14.75
CA ASN A 97 -27.91 -14.80 15.66
C ASN A 97 -27.05 -13.56 15.97
N PHE A 98 -27.59 -12.38 15.68
CA PHE A 98 -26.92 -11.07 15.87
C PHE A 98 -26.36 -10.89 17.29
N THR A 99 -27.01 -11.50 18.29
CA THR A 99 -26.59 -11.48 19.69
C THR A 99 -25.32 -12.27 19.98
N GLU A 100 -25.08 -13.39 19.30
CA GLU A 100 -23.87 -14.20 19.47
C GLU A 100 -22.68 -13.52 18.80
N ILE A 101 -22.89 -12.97 17.60
CA ILE A 101 -21.88 -12.18 16.87
C ILE A 101 -21.48 -10.93 17.69
N GLY A 102 -22.45 -10.27 18.33
CA GLY A 102 -22.21 -9.10 19.16
C GLY A 102 -21.21 -9.35 20.31
N GLY A 103 -21.18 -10.57 20.87
CA GLY A 103 -20.22 -10.95 21.91
C GLY A 103 -18.80 -11.20 21.39
N LEU A 104 -18.64 -11.57 20.11
CA LEU A 104 -17.35 -11.88 19.49
C LEU A 104 -16.65 -10.64 18.92
N ILE A 105 -17.40 -9.61 18.52
CA ILE A 105 -16.85 -8.38 17.92
C ILE A 105 -15.71 -7.75 18.75
N PRO A 106 -15.82 -7.59 20.09
CA PRO A 106 -14.73 -7.03 20.88
C PRO A 106 -13.44 -7.86 20.83
N GLN A 107 -13.57 -9.20 20.83
CA GLN A 107 -12.42 -10.12 20.73
C GLN A 107 -11.79 -10.05 19.35
N TRP A 108 -12.61 -10.07 18.29
CA TRP A 108 -12.12 -9.90 16.92
C TRP A 108 -11.42 -8.56 16.71
N LYS A 109 -11.97 -7.47 17.25
CA LYS A 109 -11.32 -6.14 17.21
C LYS A 109 -9.92 -6.24 17.83
N ARG A 110 -9.82 -6.80 19.03
CA ARG A 110 -8.55 -6.95 19.74
C ARG A 110 -7.54 -7.79 18.96
N HIS A 111 -7.91 -9.00 18.52
CA HIS A 111 -7.01 -9.86 17.75
C HIS A 111 -6.58 -9.21 16.43
N LEU A 112 -7.48 -8.49 15.75
CA LEU A 112 -7.14 -7.75 14.53
C LEU A 112 -6.13 -6.63 14.83
N GLU A 113 -6.31 -5.87 15.92
CA GLU A 113 -5.38 -4.82 16.33
C GLU A 113 -3.99 -5.38 16.69
N GLU A 114 -3.93 -6.52 17.39
CA GLU A 114 -2.68 -7.22 17.73
C GLU A 114 -1.95 -7.71 16.47
N TYR A 115 -2.61 -8.49 15.61
CA TYR A 115 -2.03 -8.94 14.34
C TYR A 115 -1.69 -7.77 13.41
N GLY A 116 -2.51 -6.72 13.39
CA GLY A 116 -2.24 -5.51 12.61
C GLY A 116 -0.96 -4.81 13.06
N TYR A 117 -0.73 -4.71 14.37
CA TYR A 117 0.52 -4.18 14.93
C TYR A 117 1.72 -5.04 14.55
N LEU A 118 1.62 -6.36 14.66
CA LEU A 118 2.70 -7.28 14.34
C LEU A 118 3.09 -7.20 12.86
N ILE A 119 2.10 -7.18 11.97
CA ILE A 119 2.33 -6.94 10.54
C ILE A 119 2.98 -5.58 10.31
N GLN A 120 2.51 -4.53 10.98
CA GLN A 120 3.09 -3.19 10.87
C GLN A 120 4.60 -3.19 11.20
N VAL A 121 4.97 -3.87 12.29
CA VAL A 121 6.37 -4.01 12.71
C VAL A 121 7.19 -4.75 11.64
N LEU A 122 6.70 -5.91 11.18
CA LEU A 122 7.39 -6.71 10.15
C LEU A 122 7.54 -5.96 8.82
N LEU A 123 6.49 -5.27 8.36
CA LEU A 123 6.52 -4.44 7.16
C LEU A 123 7.61 -3.36 7.28
N THR A 124 7.71 -2.71 8.43
CA THR A 124 8.69 -1.65 8.69
C THR A 124 10.12 -2.20 8.60
N PHE A 125 10.41 -3.33 9.26
CA PHE A 125 11.75 -3.91 9.21
C PHE A 125 12.12 -4.45 7.82
N LEU A 126 11.19 -5.12 7.13
CA LEU A 126 11.43 -5.59 5.76
C LEU A 126 11.65 -4.42 4.79
N GLN A 127 10.97 -3.29 5.00
CA GLN A 127 11.21 -2.07 4.22
C GLN A 127 12.60 -1.49 4.45
N ASP A 128 13.04 -1.40 5.71
CA ASP A 128 14.37 -0.92 6.05
C ASP A 128 15.45 -1.80 5.40
N GLU A 129 15.28 -3.13 5.42
CA GLU A 129 16.18 -4.09 4.75
C GLU A 129 16.14 -3.93 3.22
N LEU A 130 14.96 -3.84 2.59
CA LEU A 130 14.82 -3.61 1.15
C LEU A 130 15.46 -2.29 0.71
N HIS A 131 15.33 -1.23 1.51
CA HIS A 131 15.93 0.06 1.23
C HIS A 131 17.48 -0.02 1.32
N LYS A 132 18.02 -0.69 2.34
CA LYS A 132 19.47 -0.94 2.48
C LYS A 132 20.02 -1.73 1.29
N VAL A 133 19.39 -2.84 0.93
CA VAL A 133 19.82 -3.70 -0.20
C VAL A 133 19.74 -2.94 -1.53
N SER A 134 18.66 -2.19 -1.75
CA SER A 134 18.48 -1.38 -2.96
C SER A 134 19.54 -0.28 -3.09
N SER A 135 19.84 0.42 -1.99
CA SER A 135 20.85 1.50 -1.96
C SER A 135 22.28 0.99 -2.17
N GLN A 136 22.58 -0.23 -1.74
CA GLN A 136 23.87 -0.87 -1.97
C GLN A 136 24.03 -1.34 -3.42
N SER A 137 22.94 -1.73 -4.08
CA SER A 137 22.96 -2.17 -5.49
C SER A 137 23.17 -1.03 -6.49
N THR A 138 22.59 0.15 -6.26
CA THR A 138 22.66 1.31 -7.18
C THR A 138 24.02 2.00 -7.22
N ASN A 139 24.82 1.89 -6.15
CA ASN A 139 26.16 2.46 -6.06
C ASN A 139 27.24 1.65 -6.82
N LEU A 140 26.90 0.52 -7.45
CA LEU A 140 27.86 -0.42 -8.03
C LEU A 140 28.13 -0.27 -9.53
N ASN A 141 27.45 0.64 -10.24
CA ASN A 141 27.77 0.98 -11.64
C ASN A 141 29.17 1.63 -11.82
N ARG A 142 29.99 1.72 -10.77
CA ARG A 142 31.36 2.23 -10.80
C ARG A 142 32.46 1.19 -10.51
N SER A 143 32.16 -0.08 -10.24
CA SER A 143 33.24 -1.05 -9.92
C SER A 143 32.90 -2.49 -10.33
N ALA A 144 33.35 -2.87 -11.52
CA ALA A 144 33.22 -4.20 -12.14
C ALA A 144 34.04 -5.33 -11.46
N LYS A 145 34.16 -5.36 -10.12
CA LYS A 145 35.07 -6.29 -9.43
C LYS A 145 34.44 -7.29 -8.45
N ASN A 146 33.16 -7.19 -8.10
CA ASN A 146 32.52 -8.06 -7.08
C ASN A 146 31.24 -8.76 -7.57
N SER A 147 31.35 -9.70 -8.52
CA SER A 147 30.18 -10.43 -9.04
C SER A 147 29.51 -11.39 -8.03
N LYS A 148 30.21 -11.83 -6.97
CA LYS A 148 29.63 -12.74 -5.95
C LYS A 148 28.71 -12.01 -4.96
N ASN A 149 29.06 -10.81 -4.51
CA ASN A 149 28.22 -10.04 -3.58
C ASN A 149 26.93 -9.54 -4.26
N ASP A 150 26.99 -9.28 -5.57
CA ASP A 150 25.83 -8.89 -6.36
C ASP A 150 24.77 -10.03 -6.40
N SER A 151 25.21 -11.28 -6.56
CA SER A 151 24.29 -12.43 -6.52
C SER A 151 23.61 -12.63 -5.15
N ALA A 152 24.34 -12.41 -4.05
CA ALA A 152 23.79 -12.54 -2.70
C ALA A 152 22.75 -11.43 -2.39
N ASN A 153 23.02 -10.19 -2.79
CA ASN A 153 22.09 -9.08 -2.60
C ASN A 153 20.80 -9.26 -3.42
N VAL A 154 20.90 -9.80 -4.63
CA VAL A 154 19.71 -10.14 -5.45
C VAL A 154 18.88 -11.25 -4.81
N GLU A 155 19.51 -12.27 -4.23
CA GLU A 155 18.81 -13.33 -3.51
C GLU A 155 18.11 -12.81 -2.24
N LEU A 156 18.78 -11.95 -1.47
CA LEU A 156 18.19 -11.29 -0.29
C LEU A 156 17.00 -10.40 -0.69
N PHE A 157 17.15 -9.56 -1.71
CA PHE A 157 16.07 -8.73 -2.22
C PHE A 157 14.85 -9.58 -2.62
N LYS A 158 15.06 -10.66 -3.38
CA LYS A 158 13.97 -11.57 -3.78
C LYS A 158 13.30 -12.23 -2.59
N ARG A 159 14.08 -12.70 -1.61
CA ARG A 159 13.56 -13.29 -0.38
C ARG A 159 12.68 -12.29 0.37
N ASP A 160 13.13 -11.05 0.52
CA ASP A 160 12.40 -10.02 1.26
C ASP A 160 11.15 -9.57 0.51
N CYS A 161 11.20 -9.50 -0.83
CA CYS A 161 10.02 -9.34 -1.65
C CYS A 161 9.00 -10.47 -1.45
N ASN A 162 9.42 -11.74 -1.42
CA ASN A 162 8.52 -12.87 -1.18
C ASN A 162 7.89 -12.82 0.23
N GLN A 163 8.67 -12.44 1.26
CA GLN A 163 8.14 -12.25 2.62
C GLN A 163 7.09 -11.12 2.64
N MET A 164 7.38 -10.01 1.96
CA MET A 164 6.46 -8.89 1.79
C MET A 164 5.17 -9.34 1.09
N GLU A 165 5.25 -10.08 -0.02
CA GLU A 165 4.08 -10.60 -0.74
C GLU A 165 3.16 -11.43 0.16
N ASN A 166 3.70 -12.32 0.98
CA ASN A 166 2.91 -13.13 1.93
C ASN A 166 2.15 -12.24 2.93
N LEU A 167 2.81 -11.20 3.46
CA LEU A 167 2.17 -10.24 4.35
C LEU A 167 1.06 -9.46 3.62
N LEU A 168 1.33 -8.96 2.42
CA LEU A 168 0.36 -8.22 1.62
C LEU A 168 -0.85 -9.08 1.21
N GLU A 169 -0.65 -10.36 0.93
CA GLU A 169 -1.74 -11.30 0.67
C GLU A 169 -2.66 -11.44 1.90
N SER A 170 -2.08 -11.53 3.10
CA SER A 170 -2.86 -11.58 4.34
C SER A 170 -3.64 -10.30 4.61
N ILE A 171 -3.05 -9.13 4.34
CA ILE A 171 -3.72 -7.82 4.43
C ILE A 171 -4.88 -7.75 3.43
N THR A 172 -4.69 -8.28 2.21
CA THR A 172 -5.74 -8.32 1.19
C THR A 172 -6.95 -9.10 1.70
N LYS A 173 -6.74 -10.29 2.29
CA LYS A 173 -7.82 -11.11 2.89
C LYS A 173 -8.51 -10.39 4.05
N LEU A 174 -7.75 -9.70 4.90
CA LEU A 174 -8.28 -8.89 5.99
C LEU A 174 -9.18 -7.76 5.49
N LEU A 175 -8.79 -7.06 4.43
CA LEU A 175 -9.55 -5.93 3.88
C LEU A 175 -10.83 -6.35 3.15
N GLU A 176 -11.06 -7.65 2.93
CA GLU A 176 -12.34 -8.17 2.43
C GLU A 176 -13.43 -8.19 3.52
N ILE A 177 -13.05 -8.09 4.79
CA ILE A 177 -13.98 -7.97 5.92
C ILE A 177 -14.61 -6.57 5.89
N ASN A 178 -15.90 -6.46 6.19
CA ASN A 178 -16.48 -5.14 6.44
C ASN A 178 -16.05 -4.62 7.84
N LEU A 179 -14.90 -3.95 7.88
CA LEU A 179 -14.28 -3.44 9.12
C LEU A 179 -15.18 -2.46 9.88
N SER A 180 -16.13 -1.79 9.20
CA SER A 180 -17.10 -0.89 9.85
C SER A 180 -18.07 -1.63 10.80
N LYS A 181 -18.18 -2.97 10.70
CA LYS A 181 -18.93 -3.79 11.65
C LYS A 181 -18.14 -4.11 12.92
N ILE A 182 -16.82 -3.98 12.88
CA ILE A 182 -15.91 -4.34 13.98
C ILE A 182 -15.44 -3.08 14.71
N PHE A 183 -14.98 -2.09 13.96
CA PHE A 183 -14.55 -0.79 14.49
C PHE A 183 -15.76 0.14 14.55
N GLN A 184 -16.18 0.49 15.77
CA GLN A 184 -17.39 1.29 16.01
C GLN A 184 -17.22 2.73 15.56
N THR A 185 -16.01 3.28 15.63
CA THR A 185 -15.74 4.68 15.32
C THR A 185 -14.82 4.81 14.10
N THR A 186 -15.06 5.84 13.29
CA THR A 186 -14.22 6.15 12.13
C THR A 186 -12.74 6.36 12.50
N PRO A 187 -12.38 7.10 13.57
CA PRO A 187 -10.98 7.31 13.92
C PRO A 187 -10.23 6.01 14.28
N GLU A 188 -10.87 5.08 14.98
CA GLU A 188 -10.27 3.78 15.30
C GLU A 188 -10.03 2.95 14.03
N LYS A 189 -11.02 2.90 13.15
CA LYS A 189 -10.92 2.22 11.86
C LYS A 189 -9.80 2.83 11.00
N ASP A 190 -9.72 4.16 10.93
CA ASP A 190 -8.72 4.88 10.15
C ASP A 190 -7.31 4.68 10.72
N LEU A 191 -7.17 4.65 12.06
CA LEU A 191 -5.91 4.30 12.72
C LEU A 191 -5.48 2.88 12.33
N PHE A 192 -6.41 1.93 12.39
CA PHE A 192 -6.16 0.54 12.07
C PHE A 192 -5.75 0.32 10.60
N ILE A 193 -6.49 0.90 9.65
CA ILE A 193 -6.15 0.81 8.22
C ILE A 193 -4.84 1.57 7.94
N GLY A 194 -4.59 2.65 8.67
CA GLY A 194 -3.36 3.43 8.63
C GLY A 194 -2.11 2.64 9.00
N LEU A 195 -2.24 1.53 9.73
CA LEU A 195 -1.14 0.58 9.93
C LEU A 195 -0.67 0.04 8.59
N PHE A 196 -1.56 -0.32 7.67
CA PHE A 196 -1.14 -0.96 6.43
C PHE A 196 -0.82 0.06 5.33
N THR A 197 -1.61 1.13 5.21
CA THR A 197 -1.45 2.07 4.08
C THR A 197 -0.19 2.91 4.17
N ARG A 198 0.22 3.35 5.37
CA ARG A 198 1.41 4.21 5.54
C ARG A 198 2.71 3.51 5.13
N PRO A 199 3.04 2.30 5.63
CA PRO A 199 4.21 1.57 5.16
C PRO A 199 4.14 1.26 3.67
N LEU A 200 2.96 0.99 3.11
CA LEU A 200 2.86 0.73 1.68
C LEU A 200 3.30 1.93 0.83
N PHE A 201 2.98 3.16 1.25
CA PHE A 201 3.50 4.35 0.58
C PHE A 201 5.01 4.49 0.73
N VAL A 202 5.56 4.23 1.93
CA VAL A 202 7.02 4.22 2.15
C VAL A 202 7.72 3.18 1.28
N LEU A 203 7.13 1.98 1.14
CA LEU A 203 7.65 0.91 0.29
C LEU A 203 7.70 1.32 -1.19
N LEU A 204 6.73 2.10 -1.67
CA LEU A 204 6.70 2.59 -3.05
C LEU A 204 7.80 3.63 -3.35
N GLU A 205 8.33 4.31 -2.33
CA GLU A 205 9.46 5.23 -2.49
C GLU A 205 10.72 4.49 -3.00
N ILE A 206 10.82 3.19 -2.73
CA ILE A 206 11.90 2.31 -3.20
C ILE A 206 11.67 1.91 -4.67
N GLU A 207 12.29 2.61 -5.61
CA GLU A 207 12.08 2.42 -7.06
C GLU A 207 12.22 0.94 -7.54
N PRO A 208 13.20 0.13 -7.09
CA PRO A 208 13.25 -1.28 -7.47
C PRO A 208 12.00 -2.09 -7.11
N VAL A 209 11.30 -1.73 -6.03
CA VAL A 209 10.10 -2.45 -5.59
C VAL A 209 8.94 -2.24 -6.57
N THR A 210 8.80 -1.04 -7.15
CA THR A 210 7.73 -0.77 -8.13
C THR A 210 7.91 -1.54 -9.44
N LYS A 211 9.12 -2.06 -9.70
CA LYS A 211 9.44 -2.91 -10.86
C LYS A 211 9.07 -4.38 -10.60
N VAL A 212 8.86 -4.79 -9.35
CA VAL A 212 8.40 -6.14 -8.99
C VAL A 212 6.89 -6.21 -9.21
N SER A 213 6.48 -6.85 -10.32
CA SER A 213 5.09 -6.85 -10.78
C SER A 213 4.09 -7.39 -9.74
N SER A 214 4.44 -8.48 -9.06
CA SER A 214 3.60 -9.12 -8.03
C SER A 214 3.35 -8.18 -6.85
N LEU A 215 4.41 -7.59 -6.27
CA LEU A 215 4.29 -6.59 -5.21
C LEU A 215 3.47 -5.38 -5.67
N LYS A 216 3.75 -4.84 -6.86
CA LYS A 216 3.00 -3.71 -7.41
C LYS A 216 1.50 -4.00 -7.45
N MET A 217 1.10 -5.17 -7.94
CA MET A 217 -0.31 -5.60 -8.01
C MET A 217 -0.95 -5.72 -6.62
N PHE A 218 -0.26 -6.32 -5.64
CA PHE A 218 -0.76 -6.42 -4.27
C PHE A 218 -0.97 -5.05 -3.64
N ILE A 219 0.00 -4.14 -3.77
CA ILE A 219 -0.10 -2.78 -3.24
C ILE A 219 -1.26 -2.04 -3.89
N GLN A 220 -1.39 -2.11 -5.22
CA GLN A 220 -2.49 -1.46 -5.95
C GLN A 220 -3.85 -1.99 -5.49
N ARG A 221 -3.99 -3.32 -5.35
CA ARG A 221 -5.21 -3.96 -4.87
C ARG A 221 -5.57 -3.54 -3.45
N ILE A 222 -4.61 -3.53 -2.53
CA ILE A 222 -4.82 -3.11 -1.14
C ILE A 222 -5.29 -1.65 -1.08
N LEU A 223 -4.60 -0.74 -1.77
CA LEU A 223 -4.98 0.67 -1.82
C LEU A 223 -6.38 0.85 -2.42
N ALA A 224 -6.70 0.12 -3.50
CA ALA A 224 -8.02 0.17 -4.12
C ALA A 224 -9.14 -0.29 -3.16
N MET A 225 -8.92 -1.39 -2.44
CA MET A 225 -9.85 -1.88 -1.42
C MET A 225 -10.01 -0.89 -0.25
N CYS A 226 -8.93 -0.25 0.20
CA CYS A 226 -8.99 0.79 1.23
C CYS A 226 -9.85 1.99 0.80
N VAL A 227 -9.73 2.43 -0.46
CA VAL A 227 -10.59 3.50 -1.01
C VAL A 227 -12.04 3.03 -1.08
N LYS A 228 -12.30 1.94 -1.83
CA LYS A 228 -13.66 1.52 -2.20
C LYS A 228 -14.47 0.99 -1.03
N ASN A 229 -13.88 0.10 -0.23
CA ASN A 229 -14.61 -0.65 0.79
C ASN A 229 -14.55 0.03 2.17
N HIS A 230 -13.51 0.83 2.41
CA HIS A 230 -13.23 1.35 3.76
C HIS A 230 -13.25 2.87 3.88
N GLY A 231 -13.46 3.59 2.77
CA GLY A 231 -13.64 5.05 2.77
C GLY A 231 -12.35 5.85 2.95
N GLN A 232 -11.18 5.30 2.60
CA GLN A 232 -9.88 5.97 2.74
C GLN A 232 -9.52 6.92 1.58
N SER A 233 -10.51 7.39 0.80
CA SER A 233 -10.29 8.18 -0.42
C SER A 233 -9.42 9.42 -0.15
N SER A 234 -9.74 10.22 0.88
CA SER A 234 -9.03 11.46 1.19
C SER A 234 -7.58 11.24 1.64
N SER A 235 -7.33 10.20 2.45
CA SER A 235 -5.97 9.86 2.90
C SER A 235 -5.13 9.39 1.71
N ILE A 236 -5.69 8.54 0.84
CA ILE A 236 -4.98 8.01 -0.32
C ILE A 236 -4.76 9.10 -1.36
N GLN A 237 -5.73 9.99 -1.61
CA GLN A 237 -5.54 11.18 -2.45
C GLN A 237 -4.33 12.01 -1.98
N SER A 238 -4.27 12.31 -0.69
CA SER A 238 -3.17 13.11 -0.10
C SER A 238 -1.80 12.43 -0.30
N SER A 239 -1.73 11.11 -0.13
CA SER A 239 -0.51 10.34 -0.38
C SER A 239 -0.14 10.29 -1.87
N LEU A 240 -1.12 10.13 -2.78
CA LEU A 240 -0.86 10.14 -4.22
C LEU A 240 -0.36 11.50 -4.70
N MET A 241 -0.92 12.60 -4.15
CA MET A 241 -0.46 13.95 -4.44
C MET A 241 0.95 14.21 -3.89
N THR A 242 1.26 13.71 -2.69
CA THR A 242 2.64 13.69 -2.16
C THR A 242 3.56 12.93 -3.11
N ASN A 243 3.17 11.74 -3.58
CA ASN A 243 3.96 10.97 -4.53
C ASN A 243 4.26 11.74 -5.81
N LEU A 244 3.25 12.37 -6.42
CA LEU A 244 3.39 13.19 -7.63
C LEU A 244 4.19 14.48 -7.41
N THR A 245 4.48 14.85 -6.16
CA THR A 245 5.29 16.03 -5.83
C THR A 245 6.77 15.67 -5.73
N TYR A 246 7.08 14.54 -5.11
CA TYR A 246 8.44 14.21 -4.69
C TYR A 246 9.08 13.07 -5.47
N PHE A 247 8.30 12.18 -6.11
CA PHE A 247 8.79 10.94 -6.68
C PHE A 247 8.41 10.78 -8.17
N LEU A 248 9.38 11.02 -9.05
CA LEU A 248 9.18 10.96 -10.50
C LEU A 248 8.76 9.56 -10.99
N HIS A 249 9.32 8.50 -10.39
CA HIS A 249 9.05 7.10 -10.79
C HIS A 249 7.63 6.64 -10.49
N LEU A 250 6.93 7.31 -9.57
CA LEU A 250 5.57 6.94 -9.15
C LEU A 250 4.46 7.45 -10.08
N SER A 251 4.81 8.26 -11.08
CA SER A 251 3.86 8.77 -12.07
C SER A 251 3.06 7.64 -12.75
N VAL A 252 3.75 6.58 -13.16
CA VAL A 252 3.12 5.42 -13.83
C VAL A 252 2.30 4.60 -12.85
N PHE A 253 2.85 4.33 -11.66
CA PHE A 253 2.17 3.58 -10.61
C PHE A 253 0.82 4.23 -10.23
N ASN A 254 0.81 5.55 -10.05
CA ASN A 254 -0.39 6.30 -9.69
C ASN A 254 -1.45 6.24 -10.80
N ALA A 255 -1.05 6.37 -12.07
CA ALA A 255 -1.98 6.25 -13.20
C ALA A 255 -2.59 4.84 -13.30
N GLU A 256 -1.78 3.80 -13.13
CA GLU A 256 -2.25 2.40 -13.12
C GLU A 256 -3.20 2.12 -11.95
N LEU A 257 -2.92 2.65 -10.75
CA LEU A 257 -3.81 2.51 -9.59
C LEU A 257 -5.19 3.17 -9.85
N LEU A 258 -5.20 4.35 -10.45
CA LEU A 258 -6.43 5.06 -10.78
C LEU A 258 -7.22 4.35 -11.89
N LYS A 259 -6.54 3.75 -12.87
CA LYS A 259 -7.16 2.87 -13.85
C LYS A 259 -7.82 1.66 -13.16
N LEU A 260 -7.08 0.97 -12.28
CA LEU A 260 -7.60 -0.17 -11.51
C LEU A 260 -8.87 0.21 -10.73
N LEU A 261 -8.85 1.35 -10.04
CA LEU A 261 -10.00 1.85 -9.29
C LEU A 261 -11.22 2.15 -10.17
N ASN A 262 -10.99 2.71 -11.36
CA ASN A 262 -12.07 2.95 -12.30
C ASN A 262 -12.62 1.63 -12.87
N ASP A 263 -11.76 0.79 -13.42
CA ASP A 263 -12.16 -0.34 -14.25
C ASP A 263 -12.67 -1.53 -13.40
N GLU A 264 -12.01 -1.83 -12.27
CA GLU A 264 -12.37 -2.99 -11.44
C GLU A 264 -13.26 -2.61 -10.24
N TYR A 265 -13.13 -1.40 -9.69
CA TYR A 265 -13.85 -0.98 -8.48
C TYR A 265 -14.98 0.03 -8.76
N ASN A 266 -15.16 0.45 -10.02
CA ASN A 266 -16.15 1.46 -10.42
C ASN A 266 -16.10 2.70 -9.51
N TYR A 267 -14.89 3.23 -9.30
CA TYR A 267 -14.64 4.38 -8.44
C TYR A 267 -13.82 5.47 -9.18
N PRO A 268 -14.42 6.16 -10.17
CA PRO A 268 -13.74 7.24 -10.89
C PRO A 268 -13.48 8.50 -10.05
N GLN A 269 -14.16 8.65 -8.91
CA GLN A 269 -14.17 9.88 -8.10
C GLN A 269 -12.75 10.26 -7.63
N LEU A 270 -11.92 9.28 -7.26
CA LEU A 270 -10.55 9.58 -6.84
C LEU A 270 -9.72 10.20 -7.97
N THR A 271 -9.89 9.73 -9.21
CA THR A 271 -9.23 10.31 -10.38
C THR A 271 -9.71 11.74 -10.62
N GLU A 272 -11.01 11.98 -10.49
CA GLU A 272 -11.61 13.30 -10.65
C GLU A 272 -11.09 14.30 -9.60
N ASP A 273 -10.99 13.87 -8.33
CA ASP A 273 -10.48 14.67 -7.22
C ASP A 273 -8.99 15.00 -7.38
N ILE A 274 -8.17 14.03 -7.80
CA ILE A 274 -6.74 14.25 -8.08
C ILE A 274 -6.56 15.24 -9.23
N LEU A 275 -7.30 15.09 -10.33
CA LEU A 275 -7.19 16.01 -11.48
C LEU A 275 -7.63 17.44 -11.10
N LYS A 276 -8.65 17.56 -10.26
CA LYS A 276 -9.08 18.85 -9.71
C LYS A 276 -8.00 19.47 -8.83
N GLU A 277 -7.39 18.71 -7.93
CA GLU A 277 -6.30 19.21 -7.10
C GLU A 277 -5.10 19.65 -7.93
N ILE A 278 -4.70 18.85 -8.93
CA ILE A 278 -3.64 19.21 -9.88
C ILE A 278 -3.97 20.51 -10.63
N SER A 279 -5.20 20.68 -11.13
CA SER A 279 -5.60 21.88 -11.89
C SER A 279 -5.50 23.19 -11.12
N THR A 280 -5.56 23.12 -9.79
CA THR A 280 -5.48 24.29 -8.90
C THR A 280 -4.07 24.51 -8.35
N ARG A 281 -3.13 23.61 -8.67
CA ARG A 281 -1.77 23.66 -8.12
C ARG A 281 -0.93 24.74 -8.79
N VAL A 282 -0.24 25.51 -7.97
CA VAL A 282 0.76 26.49 -8.41
C VAL A 282 2.15 25.94 -8.14
N PHE A 283 2.94 25.76 -9.20
CA PHE A 283 4.30 25.25 -9.09
C PHE A 283 5.29 26.37 -8.82
N ASN A 284 6.26 26.08 -7.93
CA ASN A 284 7.38 26.98 -7.69
C ASN A 284 8.31 26.96 -8.92
N ALA A 285 8.79 28.12 -9.36
CA ALA A 285 9.73 28.23 -10.48
C ALA A 285 11.05 27.47 -10.26
N LYS A 286 11.41 27.14 -9.01
CA LYS A 286 12.60 26.34 -8.65
C LYS A 286 12.32 24.84 -8.60
N ASP A 287 11.05 24.42 -8.62
CA ASP A 287 10.69 23.01 -8.58
C ASP A 287 10.69 22.42 -10.00
N THR A 288 11.58 21.46 -10.23
CA THR A 288 11.69 20.73 -11.50
C THR A 288 11.14 19.31 -11.40
N THR A 289 10.92 18.79 -10.19
CA THR A 289 10.51 17.39 -9.98
C THR A 289 8.99 17.27 -10.03
N GLY A 290 8.28 18.11 -9.28
CA GLY A 290 6.82 18.09 -9.21
C GLY A 290 6.15 18.28 -10.57
N PRO A 291 6.45 19.35 -11.34
CA PRO A 291 5.87 19.55 -12.67
C PRO A 291 6.14 18.38 -13.61
N LYS A 292 7.34 17.77 -13.56
CA LYS A 292 7.71 16.67 -14.43
C LYS A 292 7.00 15.36 -14.06
N ALA A 293 6.87 15.06 -12.78
CA ALA A 293 6.12 13.90 -12.31
C ALA A 293 4.62 14.00 -12.67
N ILE A 294 4.01 15.17 -12.45
CA ILE A 294 2.63 15.41 -12.87
C ILE A 294 2.48 15.33 -14.39
N SER A 295 3.42 15.88 -15.15
CA SER A 295 3.41 15.77 -16.62
C SER A 295 3.39 14.32 -17.08
N ASN A 296 4.31 13.49 -16.56
CA ASN A 296 4.38 12.06 -16.88
C ASN A 296 3.10 11.33 -16.45
N PHE A 297 2.52 11.69 -15.31
CA PHE A 297 1.27 11.13 -14.82
C PHE A 297 0.09 11.47 -15.73
N LEU A 298 -0.06 12.73 -16.17
CA LEU A 298 -1.14 13.16 -17.07
C LEU A 298 -1.08 12.44 -18.42
N ILE A 299 0.12 12.33 -18.99
CA ILE A 299 0.36 11.57 -20.23
C ILE A 299 -0.05 10.12 -20.01
N LYS A 300 0.48 9.47 -18.97
CA LYS A 300 0.17 8.05 -18.72
C LYS A 300 -1.31 7.80 -18.41
N LEU A 301 -1.96 8.69 -17.67
CA LEU A 301 -3.38 8.58 -17.36
C LEU A 301 -4.24 8.77 -18.62
N SER A 302 -3.84 9.64 -19.55
CA SER A 302 -4.55 9.84 -20.83
C SER A 302 -4.48 8.61 -21.74
N GLU A 303 -3.37 7.86 -21.71
CA GLU A 303 -3.25 6.57 -22.41
C GLU A 303 -4.14 5.50 -21.74
N LEU A 304 -4.14 5.46 -20.42
CA LEU A 304 -4.77 4.38 -19.64
C LEU A 304 -6.27 4.56 -19.43
N SER A 305 -6.76 5.79 -19.39
CA SER A 305 -8.13 6.16 -19.04
C SER A 305 -8.60 7.42 -19.79
N PRO A 306 -8.62 7.39 -21.15
CA PRO A 306 -8.93 8.56 -21.98
C PRO A 306 -10.33 9.12 -21.73
N GLY A 307 -11.32 8.27 -21.42
CA GLY A 307 -12.70 8.71 -21.17
C GLY A 307 -12.86 9.59 -19.92
N ILE A 308 -12.15 9.28 -18.83
CA ILE A 308 -12.15 10.14 -17.63
C ILE A 308 -11.38 11.43 -17.90
N MET A 309 -10.23 11.33 -18.57
CA MET A 309 -9.43 12.50 -18.91
C MET A 309 -10.20 13.48 -19.79
N LEU A 310 -10.97 12.98 -20.77
CA LEU A 310 -11.85 13.81 -21.59
C LEU A 310 -12.93 14.50 -20.76
N ARG A 311 -13.59 13.76 -19.86
CA ARG A 311 -14.63 14.31 -18.96
C ARG A 311 -14.09 15.45 -18.09
N GLN A 312 -12.85 15.32 -17.63
CA GLN A 312 -12.18 16.30 -16.76
C GLN A 312 -11.32 17.32 -17.52
N MET A 313 -11.40 17.36 -18.85
CA MET A 313 -10.52 18.20 -19.67
C MET A 313 -10.62 19.69 -19.35
N ASN A 314 -11.81 20.18 -19.00
CA ASN A 314 -12.01 21.59 -18.58
C ASN A 314 -11.13 21.98 -17.38
N LEU A 315 -10.79 21.03 -16.52
CA LEU A 315 -9.85 21.24 -15.41
C LEU A 315 -8.41 21.13 -15.89
N VAL A 316 -8.09 20.11 -16.67
CA VAL A 316 -6.71 19.85 -17.13
C VAL A 316 -6.19 20.96 -18.05
N ILE A 317 -7.05 21.54 -18.89
CA ILE A 317 -6.67 22.58 -19.85
C ILE A 317 -6.20 23.88 -19.18
N THR A 318 -6.61 24.14 -17.93
CA THR A 318 -6.15 25.32 -17.18
C THR A 318 -4.63 25.29 -16.95
N LEU A 319 -4.03 24.10 -16.94
CA LEU A 319 -2.59 23.89 -16.79
C LEU A 319 -1.79 24.43 -17.99
N LEU A 320 -2.42 24.69 -19.14
CA LEU A 320 -1.77 25.36 -20.28
C LEU A 320 -1.31 26.78 -19.93
N ASN A 321 -1.93 27.41 -18.92
CA ASN A 321 -1.55 28.74 -18.45
C ASN A 321 -0.38 28.71 -17.45
N ASN A 322 0.20 27.54 -17.17
CA ASN A 322 1.29 27.40 -16.22
C ASN A 322 2.64 27.81 -16.83
N SER A 323 3.56 28.30 -16.00
CA SER A 323 4.91 28.70 -16.45
C SER A 323 5.77 27.50 -16.88
N SER A 324 5.51 26.31 -16.33
CA SER A 324 6.23 25.09 -16.70
C SER A 324 5.92 24.66 -18.13
N ILE A 325 6.92 24.72 -19.01
CA ILE A 325 6.79 24.24 -20.40
C ILE A 325 6.48 22.73 -20.46
N THR A 326 7.08 21.93 -19.57
CA THR A 326 6.86 20.48 -19.50
C THR A 326 5.40 20.17 -19.22
N LEU A 327 4.79 20.91 -18.29
CA LEU A 327 3.38 20.72 -17.94
C LEU A 327 2.47 21.10 -19.12
N ARG A 328 2.75 22.23 -19.78
CA ARG A 328 1.99 22.66 -20.96
C ARG A 328 2.07 21.62 -22.09
N CYS A 329 3.27 21.10 -22.38
CA CYS A 329 3.45 20.04 -23.38
C CYS A 329 2.68 18.77 -23.02
N SER A 330 2.66 18.37 -21.75
CA SER A 330 1.95 17.17 -21.30
C SER A 330 0.44 17.25 -21.50
N VAL A 331 -0.15 18.45 -21.39
CA VAL A 331 -1.58 18.64 -21.67
C VAL A 331 -1.87 18.46 -23.15
N VAL A 332 -1.04 19.02 -24.04
CA VAL A 332 -1.18 18.86 -25.50
C VAL A 332 -1.04 17.38 -25.89
N GLU A 333 -0.05 16.69 -25.33
CA GLU A 333 0.15 15.26 -25.55
C GLU A 333 -1.02 14.43 -25.03
N ALA A 334 -1.56 14.76 -23.85
CA ALA A 334 -2.75 14.11 -23.31
C ALA A 334 -3.98 14.29 -24.21
N CYS A 335 -4.19 15.48 -24.80
CA CYS A 335 -5.23 15.68 -25.80
C CYS A 335 -5.02 14.77 -27.02
N GLY A 336 -3.78 14.69 -27.53
CA GLY A 336 -3.42 13.80 -28.62
C GLY A 336 -3.74 12.32 -28.32
N ASN A 337 -3.37 11.84 -27.14
CA ASN A 337 -3.65 10.47 -26.69
C ASN A 337 -5.15 10.18 -26.61
N ILE A 338 -5.93 11.12 -26.05
CA ILE A 338 -7.39 10.98 -25.95
C ILE A 338 -8.02 10.86 -27.34
N VAL A 339 -7.65 11.74 -28.27
CA VAL A 339 -8.16 11.69 -29.65
C VAL A 339 -7.75 10.39 -30.32
N ALA A 340 -6.47 10.00 -30.22
CA ALA A 340 -5.95 8.80 -30.83
C ALA A 340 -6.65 7.53 -30.33
N GLU A 341 -6.94 7.44 -29.02
CA GLU A 341 -7.55 6.26 -28.43
C GLU A 341 -9.06 6.19 -28.66
N LEU A 342 -9.78 7.30 -28.49
CA LEU A 342 -11.24 7.34 -28.70
C LEU A 342 -11.64 7.28 -30.18
N ALA A 343 -10.71 7.59 -31.10
CA ALA A 343 -10.92 7.48 -32.54
C ALA A 343 -10.81 6.07 -33.11
N GLN A 344 -10.25 5.11 -32.37
CA GLN A 344 -10.05 3.75 -32.87
C GLN A 344 -11.35 3.00 -33.08
N ASP A 345 -12.35 3.25 -32.24
CA ASP A 345 -13.67 2.63 -32.33
C ASP A 345 -14.72 3.61 -32.90
N PRO A 346 -15.36 3.31 -34.04
CA PRO A 346 -16.38 4.17 -34.64
C PRO A 346 -17.55 4.51 -33.71
N GLN A 347 -17.94 3.59 -32.81
CA GLN A 347 -19.04 3.84 -31.87
C GLN A 347 -18.64 4.85 -30.81
N THR A 348 -17.46 4.66 -30.22
CA THR A 348 -16.86 5.57 -29.23
C THR A 348 -16.60 6.95 -29.85
N MET A 349 -16.08 7.02 -31.07
CA MET A 349 -15.86 8.27 -31.81
C MET A 349 -17.17 9.04 -32.02
N GLU A 350 -18.24 8.38 -32.45
CA GLU A 350 -19.53 9.07 -32.65
C GLU A 350 -20.11 9.56 -31.31
N HIS A 351 -19.93 8.80 -30.23
CA HIS A 351 -20.34 9.20 -28.88
C HIS A 351 -19.59 10.45 -28.38
N TYR A 352 -18.29 10.56 -28.65
CA TYR A 352 -17.44 11.65 -28.15
C TYR A 352 -17.14 12.76 -29.17
N LYS A 353 -17.74 12.68 -30.36
CA LYS A 353 -17.46 13.54 -31.53
C LYS A 353 -17.40 15.04 -31.23
N GLN A 354 -18.39 15.56 -30.51
CA GLN A 354 -18.45 16.99 -30.18
C GLN A 354 -17.33 17.39 -29.21
N GLN A 355 -17.02 16.56 -28.22
CA GLN A 355 -15.96 16.83 -27.25
C GLN A 355 -14.57 16.71 -27.88
N ILE A 356 -14.40 15.77 -28.80
CA ILE A 356 -13.17 15.63 -29.60
C ILE A 356 -12.97 16.83 -30.52
N ALA A 357 -14.03 17.36 -31.15
CA ALA A 357 -13.93 18.55 -32.01
C ALA A 357 -13.41 19.78 -31.22
N VAL A 358 -13.94 20.00 -30.01
CA VAL A 358 -13.50 21.10 -29.13
C VAL A 358 -12.04 20.95 -28.68
N LEU A 359 -11.51 19.73 -28.62
CA LEU A 359 -10.10 19.50 -28.28
C LEU A 359 -9.13 19.83 -29.41
N ILE A 360 -9.61 19.84 -30.65
CA ILE A 360 -8.80 20.03 -31.85
C ILE A 360 -8.82 21.51 -32.30
N GLU A 361 -9.88 22.24 -31.97
CA GLU A 361 -9.96 23.71 -32.11
C GLU A 361 -9.06 24.43 -31.10
#